data_AF-A0A966K7F7-F1
#
_entry.id   AF-A0A966K7F7-F1
#
_cell.length_a   1.000
_cell.length_b   1.000
_cell.length_c   1.000
_cell.angle_alpha   90.00
_cell.angle_beta   90.00
_cell.angle_gamma   90.00
#
_symmetry.space_group_name_H-M   'P 1'
#
loop_
_entity.id
_entity.type
_entity.pdbx_description
1 polymer ?
#
loop_
_entity_poly.entity_id
_entity_poly.type
_entity_poly.pdbx_seq_one_letter_code
_entity_poly.pdbx_strand_id
1 'polypeptide(L)' 'MTALDVVMKDIEERRKSIVNALCDGAANDYASYQNMCGEIRGLSLAHSFLTDLVRKMESDDE' A
#
# COMPACT_ATOMS: atom_id res chain seq x y z
N MET A 1 -13.17 -12.90 4.92
CA MET A 1 -12.06 -12.57 4.02
C MET A 1 -12.61 -12.54 2.61
N THR A 2 -12.97 -11.34 2.16
CA THR A 2 -13.42 -11.03 0.80
C THR A 2 -12.23 -10.94 -0.16
N ALA A 3 -12.48 -10.86 -1.46
CA ALA A 3 -11.43 -10.58 -2.44
C ALA A 3 -10.71 -9.24 -2.15
N LEU A 4 -11.43 -8.24 -1.65
CA LEU A 4 -10.87 -6.94 -1.28
C LEU A 4 -9.94 -7.05 -0.07
N ASP A 5 -10.29 -7.87 0.94
CA ASP A 5 -9.43 -8.11 2.11
C ASP A 5 -8.08 -8.71 1.71
N VAL A 6 -8.07 -9.62 0.73
CA VAL A 6 -6.84 -10.24 0.21
C VAL A 6 -5.95 -9.19 -0.46
N VAL A 7 -6.52 -8.35 -1.32
CA VAL A 7 -5.76 -7.29 -2.01
C VAL A 7 -5.22 -6.25 -1.01
N MET A 8 -6.00 -5.85 -0.01
CA MET A 8 -5.55 -4.93 1.03
C MET A 8 -4.37 -5.51 1.82
N LYS A 9 -4.42 -6.81 2.14
CA LYS A 9 -3.31 -7.51 2.79
C LYS A 9 -2.04 -7.53 1.92
N ASP A 10 -2.16 -7.87 0.64
CA ASP A 10 -1.01 -7.91 -0.28
C ASP A 10 -0.36 -6.53 -0.44
N ILE A 11 -1.16 -5.47 -0.51
CA ILE A 11 -0.68 -4.08 -0.54
C ILE A 11 0.10 -3.74 0.74
N GLU A 12 -0.42 -4.12 1.91
CA GLU A 12 0.24 -3.87 3.19
C GLU A 12 1.58 -4.62 3.29
N GLU A 13 1.61 -5.90 2.90
CA GLU A 13 2.81 -6.71 2.89
C GLU A 13 3.88 -6.13 1.94
N ARG A 14 3.47 -5.73 0.74
CA ARG A 14 4.38 -5.08 -0.22
C ARG A 14 4.90 -3.76 0.32
N ARG A 15 4.03 -2.91 0.87
CA ARG A 15 4.42 -1.62 1.45
C ARG A 15 5.44 -1.82 2.57
N LYS A 16 5.18 -2.76 3.48
CA LYS A 16 6.09 -3.12 4.58
C LYS A 16 7.44 -3.62 4.09
N SER A 17 7.45 -4.45 3.04
CA SER A 17 8.70 -4.93 2.43
C SER A 17 9.57 -3.78 1.91
N ILE A 18 8.99 -2.79 1.23
CA ILE A 18 9.73 -1.64 0.70
C ILE A 18 10.22 -0.74 1.83
N VAL A 19 9.38 -0.50 2.85
CA VAL A 19 9.76 0.29 4.04
C VAL A 19 10.95 -0.35 4.75
N ASN A 20 10.91 -1.67 4.99
CA ASN A 20 12.02 -2.38 5.62
C ASN A 20 13.30 -2.26 4.77
N ALA A 21 13.22 -2.52 3.46
CA ALA A 21 14.36 -2.37 2.56
C ALA A 21 14.93 -0.94 2.58
N LEU A 22 14.07 0.08 2.64
CA LEU A 22 14.49 1.48 2.74
C LEU A 22 15.22 1.75 4.06
N CYS A 23 14.66 1.26 5.19
CA CYS A 23 15.27 1.38 6.50
C CYS A 23 16.62 0.64 6.61
N ASP A 24 16.76 -0.48 5.90
CA ASP A 24 18.00 -1.27 5.84
C ASP A 24 19.06 -0.65 4.91
N GLY A 25 18.76 0.48 4.26
CA GLY A 25 19.71 1.22 3.43
C GLY A 25 19.79 0.77 1.98
N ALA A 26 18.76 0.11 1.44
CA ALA A 26 18.75 -0.35 0.05
C ALA A 26 18.79 0.78 -1.01
N ALA A 27 18.49 2.02 -0.61
CA ALA A 27 18.56 3.18 -1.50
C ALA A 27 20.01 3.67 -1.66
N ASN A 28 20.64 3.30 -2.78
CA ASN A 28 22.04 3.62 -3.07
C ASN A 28 22.26 5.07 -3.54
N ASP A 29 21.20 5.74 -3.99
CA ASP A 29 21.23 7.12 -4.43
C ASP A 29 19.87 7.80 -4.19
N TYR A 30 19.83 9.11 -4.45
CA TYR A 30 18.62 9.91 -4.26
C TYR A 30 17.48 9.48 -5.20
N ALA A 31 17.78 9.06 -6.43
CA ALA A 31 16.77 8.61 -7.39
C ALA A 31 16.09 7.31 -6.91
N SER A 32 16.87 6.35 -6.41
CA SER A 32 16.41 5.12 -5.79
C SER A 32 15.56 5.41 -4.55
N TYR A 33 16.00 6.31 -3.67
CA TYR A 33 15.22 6.77 -2.52
C TYR A 33 13.86 7.37 -2.95
N GLN A 34 13.87 8.29 -3.93
CA GLN A 34 12.65 8.90 -4.44
C GLN A 34 11.68 7.87 -5.04
N ASN A 35 12.19 6.91 -5.79
CA ASN A 35 11.38 5.83 -6.37
C ASN A 35 10.73 4.96 -5.29
N MET A 36 11.49 4.51 -4.29
CA MET A 36 10.96 3.71 -3.18
C MET A 36 9.90 4.48 -2.38
N CYS A 37 10.15 5.74 -2.05
CA CYS A 37 9.17 6.61 -1.40
C CYS A 37 7.92 6.83 -2.27
N GLY A 38 8.09 6.93 -3.59
CA GLY A 38 6.98 7.04 -4.55
C GLY A 38 6.11 5.79 -4.55
N GLU A 39 6.73 4.60 -4.58
CA GLU A 39 6.01 3.32 -4.52
C GLU A 39 5.25 3.17 -3.20
N ILE A 40 5.89 3.45 -2.06
CA ILE A 40 5.23 3.44 -0.74
C ILE A 40 4.00 4.36 -0.74
N ARG A 41 4.13 5.58 -1.29
CA ARG A 41 3.03 6.54 -1.36
C ARG A 41 1.88 6.05 -2.23
N GLY A 42 2.20 5.47 -3.39
CA GLY A 42 1.20 4.89 -4.29
C GLY A 42 0.42 3.75 -3.63
N LEU A 43 1.12 2.85 -2.93
CA LEU A 43 0.50 1.74 -2.19
C LEU A 43 -0.40 2.24 -1.07
N SER A 44 0.02 3.26 -0.32
CA SER A 44 -0.84 3.89 0.70
C SER A 44 -2.11 4.50 0.11
N LEU A 45 -2.00 5.16 -1.05
CA LEU A 45 -3.17 5.73 -1.72
C LEU A 45 -4.13 4.64 -2.21
N ALA A 46 -3.61 3.58 -2.82
CA ALA A 46 -4.40 2.44 -3.24
C ALA A 46 -5.15 1.78 -2.06
N HIS A 47 -4.47 1.62 -0.92
CA HIS A 47 -5.10 1.10 0.29
C HIS A 47 -6.25 2.00 0.78
N SER A 48 -6.08 3.32 0.75
CA SER A 48 -7.16 4.26 1.10
C SER A 48 -8.37 4.11 0.17
N PHE A 49 -8.15 4.05 -1.15
CA PHE A 49 -9.25 3.87 -2.11
C PHE A 49 -10.00 2.55 -1.91
N LEU A 50 -9.29 1.46 -1.62
CA LEU A 50 -9.93 0.18 -1.29
C LEU A 50 -10.73 0.25 0.01
N THR A 51 -10.18 0.91 1.04
CA THR A 51 -10.88 1.10 2.32
C THR A 51 -12.17 1.88 2.13
N ASP A 52 -12.13 2.95 1.33
CA ASP A 52 -13.31 3.76 1.03
C ASP A 52 -14.34 2.98 0.20
N LEU A 53 -13.87 2.16 -0.74
CA LEU A 53 -14.74 1.28 -1.54
C LEU A 53 -15.45 0.24 -0.67
N VAL A 54 -14.74 -0.43 0.24
CA VAL A 54 -15.33 -1.40 1.18
C VAL A 54 -16.43 -0.73 2.00
N ARG A 55 -16.14 0.43 2.60
CA ARG A 55 -17.13 1.19 3.38
C ARG A 55 -18.36 1.56 2.56
N LYS A 56 -18.17 1.97 1.31
CA LYS A 56 -19.29 2.32 0.43
C LYS A 56 -20.15 1.10 0.08
N MET A 57 -19.54 -0.04 -0.18
CA MET A 57 -20.27 -1.28 -0.44
C MET A 57 -21.05 -1.73 0.79
N GLU A 58 -20.46 -1.62 1.98
CA GLU A 58 -21.16 -1.92 3.25
C GLU A 58 -22.35 -0.98 3.49
N SER A 59 -22.24 0.31 3.12
CA SER A 59 -23.34 1.28 3.26
C SER A 59 -24.42 1.18 2.18
N ASP A 60 -24.07 0.68 0.98
CA ASP A 60 -25.02 0.50 -0.13
C ASP A 60 -25.84 -0.80 0.03
N ASP A 61 -25.35 -1.75 0.84
CA ASP A 61 -26.02 -3.02 1.17
C ASP A 61 -26.94 -2.94 2.41
N GLU A 62 -27.01 -1.79 3.10
CA GLU A 62 -27.99 -1.45 4.16
C GLU A 62 -29.23 -0.72 3.61
#